data_AF-A0A9E0JE57-F1
#
_entry.id   AF-A0A9E0JE57-F1
#
_cell.length_a   1.000
_cell.length_b   1.000
_cell.length_c   1.000
_cell.angle_alpha   90.00
_cell.angle_beta   90.00
_cell.angle_gamma   90.00
#
_symmetry.space_group_name_H-M   'P 1'
#
loop_
_entity.id
_entity.type
_entity.pdbx_description
1 polymer ?
#
loop_
_entity_poly.entity_id
_entity_poly.type
_entity_poly.pdbx_seq_one_letter_code
_entity_poly.pdbx_strand_id
1 'polypeptide(L)'
;MKHLYEQIDRFHLLDVKNPTHPSMFVEEASYDILILTLPCKEKELKVDAYAFVFDANTYYYYDRKNGEFSDFETMQKVYEFLNEKVNITMKMVASLHESIDWMEERLYENASFGSFMRYWLGHKKDLSRIHRLLSLAEDVLERFIESYLREEDFLVTHFKDVHEHLERTNRSVLLASEKLGNLYNFYTSRNNERMNKTIYLLTIFSGIFLPLNLIVGYFGMNTLGLPFDGIPNASMIVTSILGVCAIGMAGSIWYYRKRG
;
A
#
# COMPACT_ATOMS: atom_id res chain seq x y z
N MET A 1 19.19 -10.26 -39.42
CA MET A 1 17.74 -10.00 -39.23
C MET A 1 16.88 -11.21 -39.58
N LYS A 2 16.72 -11.65 -40.85
CA LYS A 2 15.93 -12.87 -41.18
C LYS A 2 16.45 -14.16 -40.52
N HIS A 3 17.77 -14.32 -40.42
CA HIS A 3 18.39 -15.50 -39.81
C HIS A 3 18.16 -15.63 -38.29
N LEU A 4 17.93 -14.54 -37.56
CA LEU A 4 17.75 -14.60 -36.09
C LEU A 4 16.39 -15.24 -35.72
N TYR A 5 15.33 -14.89 -36.45
CA TYR A 5 14.00 -15.50 -36.28
C TYR A 5 13.96 -16.98 -36.64
N GLU A 6 14.89 -17.45 -37.47
CA GLU A 6 15.01 -18.86 -37.87
C GLU A 6 15.84 -19.67 -36.86
N GLN A 7 16.69 -19.01 -36.05
CA GLN A 7 17.54 -19.65 -35.04
C GLN A 7 16.86 -19.77 -33.68
N ILE A 8 15.99 -18.82 -33.31
CA ILE A 8 15.29 -18.83 -32.02
C ILE A 8 14.15 -19.85 -32.04
N ASP A 9 14.08 -20.71 -31.01
CA ASP A 9 12.96 -21.64 -30.84
C ASP A 9 11.60 -20.92 -30.81
N ARG A 10 10.56 -21.59 -31.31
CA ARG A 10 9.23 -21.00 -31.43
C ARG A 10 8.65 -20.56 -30.09
N PHE A 11 8.85 -21.32 -29.01
CA PHE A 11 8.36 -20.98 -27.68
C PHE A 11 9.12 -19.78 -27.11
N HIS A 12 10.44 -19.78 -27.24
CA HIS A 12 11.27 -18.64 -26.86
C HIS A 12 10.90 -17.35 -27.60
N LEU A 13 10.54 -17.44 -28.88
CA LEU A 13 10.04 -16.29 -29.63
C LEU A 13 8.68 -15.79 -29.13
N LEU A 14 7.81 -16.68 -28.64
CA LEU A 14 6.53 -16.29 -28.01
C LEU A 14 6.78 -15.56 -26.68
N ASP A 15 7.76 -15.99 -25.91
CA ASP A 15 8.14 -15.36 -24.63
C ASP A 15 8.71 -13.96 -24.85
N VAL A 16 9.64 -13.81 -25.79
CA VAL A 16 10.16 -12.50 -26.24
C VAL A 16 9.02 -11.57 -26.69
N LYS A 17 8.03 -12.10 -27.40
CA LYS A 17 6.87 -11.33 -27.90
C LYS A 17 5.81 -11.03 -26.85
N ASN A 18 5.82 -11.68 -25.69
CA ASN A 18 4.83 -11.48 -24.63
C ASN A 18 5.14 -10.22 -23.79
N PRO A 19 4.30 -9.17 -23.82
CA PRO A 19 4.58 -7.86 -23.17
C PRO A 19 4.58 -7.92 -21.64
N THR A 20 4.02 -8.98 -21.08
CA THR A 20 3.87 -9.19 -19.64
C THR A 20 4.57 -10.46 -19.17
N HIS A 21 5.48 -10.98 -19.99
CA HIS A 21 6.29 -12.12 -19.61
C HIS A 21 7.02 -11.79 -18.30
N PRO A 22 7.13 -12.72 -17.33
CA PRO A 22 7.95 -12.51 -16.13
C PRO A 22 9.43 -12.34 -16.49
N SER A 23 10.24 -11.78 -15.57
CA SER A 23 11.69 -11.78 -15.79
C SER A 23 12.20 -13.22 -15.91
N MET A 24 13.11 -13.45 -16.84
CA MET A 24 13.65 -14.76 -17.17
C MET A 24 15.04 -14.59 -17.77
N PHE A 25 15.92 -15.54 -17.46
CA PHE A 25 17.17 -15.71 -18.17
C PHE A 25 17.33 -17.19 -18.53
N VAL A 26 17.62 -17.45 -19.81
CA VAL A 26 17.78 -18.80 -20.38
C VAL A 26 19.08 -18.85 -21.18
N GLU A 27 19.87 -19.88 -20.92
CA GLU A 27 21.06 -20.21 -21.69
C GLU A 27 20.74 -21.31 -22.70
N GLU A 28 20.97 -21.07 -23.99
CA GLU A 28 20.87 -22.09 -25.03
C GLU A 28 22.19 -22.24 -25.77
N ALA A 29 22.38 -23.38 -26.46
CA ALA A 29 23.66 -23.67 -27.12
C ALA A 29 24.04 -22.67 -28.23
N SER A 30 23.05 -21.97 -28.81
CA SER A 30 23.23 -21.07 -29.96
C SER A 30 22.86 -19.61 -29.69
N TYR A 31 22.19 -19.31 -28.58
CA TYR A 31 21.79 -17.96 -28.20
C TYR A 31 21.40 -17.95 -26.72
N ASP A 32 21.45 -16.79 -26.09
CA ASP A 32 20.93 -16.60 -24.73
C ASP A 32 19.81 -15.58 -24.73
N ILE A 33 18.86 -15.71 -23.80
CA ILE A 33 17.70 -14.81 -23.70
C ILE A 33 17.68 -14.20 -22.32
N LEU A 34 17.64 -12.87 -22.27
CA LEU A 34 17.36 -12.10 -21.06
C LEU A 34 16.06 -11.33 -21.25
N ILE A 35 15.06 -11.64 -20.43
CA ILE A 35 13.85 -10.85 -20.28
C ILE A 35 13.90 -10.22 -18.90
N LEU A 36 13.99 -8.89 -18.84
CA LEU A 36 13.90 -8.14 -17.59
C LEU A 36 12.59 -7.36 -17.55
N THR A 37 11.75 -7.65 -16.56
CA THR A 37 10.42 -7.07 -16.45
C THR A 37 10.39 -6.07 -15.31
N LEU A 38 10.21 -4.80 -15.65
CA LEU A 38 10.25 -3.71 -14.68
C LEU A 38 8.91 -2.97 -14.64
N PRO A 39 8.52 -2.47 -13.46
CA PRO A 39 7.35 -1.62 -13.33
C PRO A 39 7.63 -0.21 -13.84
N CYS A 40 6.68 0.36 -14.57
CA CYS A 40 6.74 1.73 -15.09
C CYS A 40 5.41 2.43 -14.77
N LYS A 41 5.44 3.73 -14.45
CA LYS A 41 4.22 4.49 -14.12
C LYS A 41 4.12 5.76 -14.96
N GLU A 42 3.01 5.87 -15.69
CA GLU A 42 2.57 7.11 -16.32
C GLU A 42 1.37 7.70 -15.55
N LYS A 43 0.24 6.97 -15.53
CA LYS A 43 -0.98 7.31 -14.77
C LYS A 43 -1.39 6.19 -13.81
N GLU A 44 -1.23 4.96 -14.26
CA GLU A 44 -1.40 3.73 -13.48
C GLU A 44 -0.12 2.88 -13.58
N LEU A 45 0.04 1.94 -12.65
CA LEU A 45 1.17 1.01 -12.64
C LEU A 45 1.10 0.08 -13.85
N LYS A 46 1.96 0.32 -14.84
CA LYS A 46 2.23 -0.52 -15.99
C LYS A 46 3.46 -1.40 -15.73
N VAL A 47 3.60 -2.43 -16.56
CA VAL A 47 4.70 -3.38 -16.49
C VAL A 47 5.18 -3.58 -17.90
N ASP A 48 6.48 -3.41 -18.11
CA ASP A 48 7.13 -3.58 -19.40
C ASP A 48 8.18 -4.69 -19.28
N ALA A 49 8.07 -5.70 -20.16
CA ALA A 49 9.08 -6.74 -20.29
C ALA A 49 10.07 -6.37 -21.41
N TYR A 50 11.32 -6.11 -21.04
CA TYR A 50 12.42 -5.81 -21.96
C TYR A 50 13.14 -7.10 -22.32
N ALA A 51 13.02 -7.53 -23.58
CA ALA A 51 13.56 -8.80 -24.05
C ALA A 51 14.79 -8.57 -24.93
N PHE A 52 15.87 -9.26 -24.57
CA PHE A 52 17.14 -9.27 -25.26
C PHE A 52 17.47 -10.70 -25.69
N VAL A 53 18.07 -10.82 -26.87
CA VAL A 53 18.62 -12.07 -27.39
C VAL A 53 20.08 -11.83 -27.71
N PHE A 54 20.93 -12.68 -27.19
CA PHE A 54 22.37 -12.61 -27.37
C PHE A 54 22.83 -13.80 -28.20
N ASP A 55 23.69 -13.55 -29.18
CA ASP A 55 24.47 -14.55 -29.90
C ASP A 55 25.95 -14.17 -29.75
N ALA A 56 26.89 -15.07 -30.04
CA ALA A 56 28.31 -15.04 -29.67
C ALA A 56 29.03 -13.69 -29.81
N ASN A 57 28.59 -12.81 -30.72
CA ASN A 57 29.07 -11.42 -30.85
C ASN A 57 27.97 -10.38 -31.16
N THR A 58 26.68 -10.72 -31.02
CA THR A 58 25.59 -9.79 -31.38
C THR A 58 24.55 -9.68 -30.28
N TYR A 59 23.99 -8.48 -30.12
CA TYR A 59 23.10 -8.12 -29.02
C TYR A 59 21.81 -7.55 -29.60
N TYR A 60 20.71 -8.27 -29.51
CA TYR A 60 19.44 -7.84 -30.07
C TYR A 60 18.45 -7.48 -28.98
N TYR A 61 17.79 -6.33 -29.12
CA TYR A 61 16.63 -5.93 -28.32
C TYR A 61 15.37 -6.08 -29.15
N TYR A 62 14.31 -6.68 -28.60
CA TYR A 62 13.03 -6.76 -29.29
C TYR A 62 12.20 -5.48 -29.08
N ASP A 63 12.14 -4.62 -30.10
CA ASP A 63 11.28 -3.44 -30.08
C ASP A 63 9.83 -3.86 -30.35
N ARG A 64 9.06 -3.98 -29.27
CA ARG A 64 7.65 -4.35 -29.31
C ARG A 64 6.77 -3.35 -30.08
N LYS A 65 7.15 -2.07 -30.20
CA LYS A 65 6.35 -1.08 -30.92
C LYS A 65 6.37 -1.34 -32.42
N ASN A 66 7.53 -1.70 -32.93
CA ASN A 66 7.75 -1.99 -34.35
C ASN A 66 7.62 -3.48 -34.67
N GLY A 67 7.68 -4.35 -33.67
CA GLY A 67 7.63 -5.80 -33.83
C GLY A 67 8.92 -6.39 -34.41
N GLU A 68 10.05 -5.71 -34.21
CA GLU A 68 11.33 -6.02 -34.85
C GLU A 68 12.48 -6.08 -33.84
N PHE A 69 13.53 -6.83 -34.18
CA PHE A 69 14.77 -6.83 -33.41
C PHE A 69 15.64 -5.65 -33.84
N SER A 70 16.08 -4.87 -32.85
CA SER A 70 17.06 -3.79 -33.01
C SER A 70 18.43 -4.30 -32.55
N ASP A 71 19.45 -4.16 -33.39
CA ASP A 71 20.82 -4.47 -33.01
C ASP A 71 21.38 -3.37 -32.10
N PHE A 72 21.83 -3.75 -30.91
CA PHE A 72 22.44 -2.85 -29.93
C PHE A 72 23.96 -2.73 -30.15
N GLU A 73 24.55 -3.55 -31.02
CA GLU A 73 25.98 -3.60 -31.38
C GLU A 73 26.90 -4.04 -30.24
N THR A 74 26.68 -3.55 -29.01
CA THR A 74 27.53 -3.80 -27.85
C THR A 74 26.72 -4.08 -26.59
N MET A 75 27.29 -4.89 -25.70
CA MET A 75 26.75 -5.13 -24.36
C MET A 75 26.63 -3.84 -23.53
N GLN A 76 27.49 -2.84 -23.79
CA GLN A 76 27.43 -1.53 -23.15
C GLN A 76 26.07 -0.84 -23.39
N LYS A 77 25.51 -0.90 -24.61
CA LYS A 77 24.19 -0.32 -24.88
C LYS A 77 23.06 -1.07 -24.18
N VAL A 78 23.22 -2.37 -23.96
CA VAL A 78 22.26 -3.19 -23.18
C VAL A 78 22.25 -2.71 -21.73
N TYR A 79 23.44 -2.53 -21.14
CA TYR A 79 23.59 -1.93 -19.82
C TYR A 79 22.95 -0.52 -19.75
N GLU A 80 23.31 0.38 -20.67
CA GLU A 80 22.80 1.77 -20.67
C GLU A 80 21.28 1.81 -20.73
N PHE A 81 20.69 0.97 -21.60
CA PHE A 81 19.24 0.84 -21.71
C PHE A 81 18.61 0.34 -20.40
N LEU A 82 19.13 -0.76 -19.84
CA LEU A 82 18.60 -1.32 -18.59
C LEU A 82 18.74 -0.33 -17.42
N ASN A 83 19.89 0.33 -17.31
CA ASN A 83 20.14 1.36 -16.31
C ASN A 83 19.13 2.52 -16.42
N GLU A 84 18.82 2.98 -17.63
CA GLU A 84 17.76 3.99 -17.85
C GLU A 84 16.40 3.50 -17.31
N LYS A 85 16.02 2.24 -17.58
CA LYS A 85 14.74 1.68 -17.11
C LYS A 85 14.69 1.46 -15.60
N VAL A 86 15.79 1.06 -14.99
CA VAL A 86 15.92 0.97 -13.54
C VAL A 86 15.82 2.36 -12.90
N ASN A 87 16.46 3.38 -13.48
CA ASN A 87 16.33 4.76 -13.00
C ASN A 87 14.89 5.30 -13.06
N ILE A 88 14.12 4.96 -14.09
CA ILE A 88 12.68 5.29 -14.15
C ILE A 88 11.93 4.59 -13.01
N THR A 89 12.24 3.31 -12.76
CA THR A 89 11.64 2.53 -11.68
C THR A 89 11.92 3.13 -10.30
N MET A 90 13.17 3.57 -10.05
CA MET A 90 13.57 4.27 -8.84
C MET A 90 12.75 5.55 -8.62
N LYS A 91 12.64 6.39 -9.65
CA LYS A 91 11.84 7.63 -9.58
C LYS A 91 10.36 7.35 -9.30
N MET A 92 9.81 6.29 -9.90
CA MET A 92 8.44 5.87 -9.61
C MET A 92 8.28 5.47 -8.12
N VAL A 93 9.20 4.68 -7.57
CA VAL A 93 9.14 4.29 -6.14
C VAL A 93 9.28 5.52 -5.24
N ALA A 94 10.14 6.48 -5.58
CA ALA A 94 10.25 7.74 -4.86
C ALA A 94 8.92 8.52 -4.84
N SER A 95 8.21 8.61 -5.98
CA SER A 95 6.89 9.26 -6.03
C SER A 95 5.82 8.55 -5.18
N LEU A 96 5.94 7.23 -4.97
CA LEU A 96 5.06 6.49 -4.07
C LEU A 96 5.34 6.83 -2.60
N HIS A 97 6.61 6.99 -2.22
CA HIS A 97 6.98 7.48 -0.89
C HIS A 97 6.40 8.87 -0.63
N GLU A 98 6.57 9.82 -1.55
CA GLU A 98 5.99 11.17 -1.42
C GLU A 98 4.46 11.13 -1.24
N SER A 99 3.77 10.25 -1.97
CA SER A 99 2.32 10.09 -1.83
C SER A 99 1.92 9.50 -0.47
N ILE A 100 2.73 8.60 0.09
CA ILE A 100 2.52 8.00 1.41
C ILE A 100 2.82 9.02 2.52
N ASP A 101 3.85 9.84 2.35
CA ASP A 101 4.20 10.94 3.26
C ASP A 101 3.07 11.98 3.30
N TRP A 102 2.51 12.33 2.14
CA TRP A 102 1.31 13.17 2.07
C TRP A 102 0.11 12.58 2.82
N MET A 103 -0.10 11.26 2.73
CA MET A 103 -1.16 10.60 3.50
C MET A 103 -0.91 10.70 5.01
N GLU A 104 0.34 10.57 5.44
CA GLU A 104 0.75 10.71 6.84
C GLU A 104 0.44 12.11 7.37
N GLU A 105 0.87 13.16 6.67
CA GLU A 105 0.59 14.55 7.04
C GLU A 105 -0.92 14.80 7.15
N ARG A 106 -1.71 14.32 6.19
CA ARG A 106 -3.18 14.44 6.21
C ARG A 106 -3.82 13.74 7.41
N LEU A 107 -3.27 12.63 7.88
CA LEU A 107 -3.75 11.97 9.10
C LEU A 107 -3.38 12.76 10.36
N TYR A 108 -2.25 13.45 10.38
CA TYR A 108 -1.83 14.28 11.52
C TYR A 108 -2.64 15.56 11.68
N GLU A 109 -3.08 16.19 10.59
CA GLU A 109 -3.87 17.44 10.60
C GLU A 109 -5.23 17.35 11.33
N ASN A 110 -5.58 16.20 11.94
CA ASN A 110 -6.86 15.92 12.62
C ASN A 110 -8.12 16.10 11.74
N ALA A 111 -7.95 16.36 10.45
CA ALA A 111 -9.03 16.45 9.49
C ALA A 111 -9.62 15.05 9.20
N SER A 112 -10.90 15.00 8.81
CA SER A 112 -11.50 13.75 8.36
C SER A 112 -10.91 13.32 7.01
N PHE A 113 -10.06 12.30 7.01
CA PHE A 113 -9.51 11.74 5.77
C PHE A 113 -10.43 10.65 5.19
N GLY A 114 -11.59 11.05 4.65
CA GLY A 114 -12.62 10.12 4.15
C GLY A 114 -12.16 9.22 2.99
N SER A 115 -11.14 9.63 2.23
CA SER A 115 -10.57 8.87 1.12
C SER A 115 -9.35 8.01 1.52
N PHE A 116 -8.95 7.98 2.80
CA PHE A 116 -7.76 7.27 3.29
C PHE A 116 -7.69 5.82 2.76
N MET A 117 -8.76 5.05 2.95
CA MET A 117 -8.77 3.63 2.59
C MET A 117 -8.57 3.38 1.09
N ARG A 118 -9.05 4.31 0.23
CA ARG A 118 -8.86 4.22 -1.22
C ARG A 118 -7.40 4.41 -1.61
N TYR A 119 -6.75 5.43 -1.05
CA TYR A 119 -5.31 5.66 -1.26
C TYR A 119 -4.49 4.51 -0.69
N TRP A 120 -4.81 4.08 0.54
CA TRP A 120 -4.13 2.97 1.20
C TRP A 120 -4.17 1.68 0.37
N LEU A 121 -5.35 1.28 -0.11
CA LEU A 121 -5.49 0.06 -0.90
C LEU A 121 -4.77 0.18 -2.24
N GLY A 122 -4.83 1.34 -2.89
CA GLY A 122 -4.12 1.63 -4.14
C GLY A 122 -2.61 1.45 -3.97
N HIS A 123 -2.01 2.13 -2.99
CA HIS A 123 -0.57 2.00 -2.73
C HIS A 123 -0.18 0.60 -2.28
N LYS A 124 -1.00 -0.08 -1.46
CA LYS A 124 -0.70 -1.44 -1.01
C LYS A 124 -0.62 -2.42 -2.19
N LYS A 125 -1.54 -2.30 -3.15
CA LYS A 125 -1.55 -3.09 -4.38
C LYS A 125 -0.33 -2.78 -5.25
N ASP A 126 -0.03 -1.50 -5.44
CA ASP A 126 1.12 -1.07 -6.26
C ASP A 126 2.44 -1.57 -5.66
N LEU A 127 2.69 -1.31 -4.38
CA LEU A 127 3.92 -1.74 -3.69
C LEU A 127 4.09 -3.26 -3.73
N SER A 128 3.03 -4.03 -3.48
CA SER A 128 3.10 -5.50 -3.55
C SER A 128 3.43 -6.01 -4.96
N ARG A 129 2.86 -5.37 -6.00
CA ARG A 129 3.16 -5.73 -7.40
C ARG A 129 4.58 -5.35 -7.77
N ILE A 130 5.06 -4.18 -7.36
CA ILE A 130 6.42 -3.71 -7.61
C ILE A 130 7.43 -4.65 -6.94
N HIS A 131 7.23 -4.96 -5.64
CA HIS A 131 8.12 -5.86 -4.89
C HIS A 131 8.29 -7.22 -5.58
N ARG A 132 7.19 -7.83 -6.04
CA ARG A 132 7.24 -9.12 -6.75
C ARG A 132 8.02 -9.04 -8.06
N LEU A 133 7.87 -7.95 -8.81
CA LEU A 133 8.57 -7.76 -10.08
C LEU A 133 10.06 -7.53 -9.87
N LEU A 134 10.41 -6.66 -8.91
CA LEU A 134 11.81 -6.35 -8.60
C LEU A 134 12.55 -7.56 -8.05
N SER A 135 11.96 -8.31 -7.13
CA SER A 135 12.59 -9.53 -6.58
C SER A 135 12.93 -10.53 -7.68
N LEU A 136 12.02 -10.73 -8.65
CA LEU A 136 12.30 -11.62 -9.77
C LEU A 136 13.34 -11.03 -10.75
N ALA A 137 13.34 -9.71 -10.94
CA ALA A 137 14.33 -9.03 -11.77
C ALA A 137 15.74 -9.11 -11.16
N GLU A 138 15.86 -9.00 -9.83
CA GLU A 138 17.11 -9.22 -9.07
C GLU A 138 17.64 -10.63 -9.32
N ASP A 139 16.86 -11.67 -9.00
CA ASP A 139 17.26 -13.08 -9.17
C ASP A 139 17.67 -13.43 -10.62
N VAL A 140 17.01 -12.81 -11.60
CA VAL A 140 17.28 -13.04 -13.02
C VAL A 140 18.54 -12.30 -13.46
N LEU A 141 18.72 -11.06 -13.00
CA LEU A 141 19.89 -10.27 -13.35
C LEU A 141 21.15 -10.80 -12.68
N GLU A 142 21.07 -11.26 -11.43
CA GLU A 142 22.16 -11.96 -10.74
C GLU A 142 22.61 -13.18 -11.55
N ARG A 143 21.68 -14.06 -11.92
CA ARG A 143 21.99 -15.23 -12.75
C ARG A 143 22.63 -14.85 -14.08
N PHE A 144 22.09 -13.84 -14.76
CA PHE A 144 22.69 -13.32 -16.01
C PHE A 144 24.13 -12.84 -15.80
N ILE A 145 24.40 -12.11 -14.71
CA ILE A 145 25.74 -11.64 -14.38
C ILE A 145 26.69 -12.81 -14.12
N GLU A 146 26.27 -13.79 -13.31
CA GLU A 146 27.11 -14.94 -12.96
C GLU A 146 27.40 -15.86 -14.15
N SER A 147 26.41 -16.08 -15.02
CA SER A 147 26.52 -17.06 -16.10
C SER A 147 27.07 -16.48 -17.39
N TYR A 148 26.67 -15.26 -17.78
CA TYR A 148 27.00 -14.68 -19.08
C TYR A 148 28.22 -13.74 -19.00
N LEU A 149 28.44 -13.09 -17.85
CA LEU A 149 29.50 -12.10 -17.66
C LEU A 149 30.67 -12.70 -16.84
N ARG A 150 31.39 -13.67 -17.44
CA ARG A 150 32.39 -14.50 -16.73
C ARG A 150 33.80 -13.91 -16.57
N GLU A 151 34.11 -12.77 -17.19
CA GLU A 151 35.42 -12.09 -17.02
C GLU A 151 35.31 -10.94 -16.01
N GLU A 152 36.38 -10.59 -15.27
CA GLU A 152 36.43 -9.38 -14.41
C GLU A 152 36.51 -8.09 -15.24
N ASP A 153 35.59 -7.97 -16.18
CA ASP A 153 35.56 -6.92 -17.16
C ASP A 153 34.83 -5.69 -16.59
N PHE A 154 35.18 -4.51 -17.10
CA PHE A 154 34.54 -3.25 -16.73
C PHE A 154 33.00 -3.36 -16.77
N LEU A 155 32.45 -4.09 -17.74
CA LEU A 155 31.02 -4.32 -17.93
C LEU A 155 30.36 -5.06 -16.76
N VAL A 156 31.03 -6.04 -16.15
CA VAL A 156 30.46 -6.82 -15.03
C VAL A 156 30.19 -5.92 -13.83
N THR A 157 31.10 -4.98 -13.58
CA THR A 157 30.93 -3.97 -12.53
C THR A 157 29.72 -3.07 -12.80
N HIS A 158 29.45 -2.72 -14.06
CA HIS A 158 28.30 -1.88 -14.44
C HIS A 158 26.97 -2.62 -14.24
N PHE A 159 26.90 -3.90 -14.63
CA PHE A 159 25.69 -4.69 -14.37
C PHE A 159 25.47 -4.96 -12.87
N LYS A 160 26.54 -5.14 -12.09
CA LYS A 160 26.44 -5.23 -10.62
C LYS A 160 25.89 -3.95 -9.99
N ASP A 161 26.22 -2.77 -10.52
CA ASP A 161 25.63 -1.51 -10.06
C ASP A 161 24.12 -1.45 -10.36
N VAL A 162 23.68 -1.89 -11.55
CA VAL A 162 22.25 -2.01 -11.89
C VAL A 162 21.54 -3.00 -10.96
N HIS A 163 22.16 -4.14 -10.67
CA HIS A 163 21.64 -5.12 -9.71
C HIS A 163 21.49 -4.50 -8.32
N GLU A 164 22.51 -3.82 -7.82
CA GLU A 164 22.45 -3.13 -6.53
C GLU A 164 21.35 -2.04 -6.51
N HIS A 165 21.16 -1.33 -7.62
CA HIS A 165 20.07 -0.35 -7.74
C HIS A 165 18.69 -1.01 -7.66
N LEU A 166 18.50 -2.19 -8.27
CA LEU A 166 17.27 -2.97 -8.12
C LEU A 166 17.05 -3.37 -6.66
N GLU A 167 18.04 -4.00 -6.02
CA GLU A 167 17.95 -4.45 -4.63
C GLU A 167 17.61 -3.30 -3.65
N ARG A 168 18.31 -2.17 -3.80
CA ARG A 168 18.06 -0.97 -2.97
C ARG A 168 16.65 -0.44 -3.21
N THR A 169 16.17 -0.45 -4.44
CA THR A 169 14.81 -0.02 -4.79
C THR A 169 13.77 -0.97 -4.20
N ASN A 170 13.99 -2.28 -4.26
CA ASN A 170 13.09 -3.28 -3.71
C ASN A 170 13.01 -3.21 -2.18
N ARG A 171 14.15 -2.99 -1.52
CA ARG A 171 14.19 -2.68 -0.09
C ARG A 171 13.41 -1.42 0.25
N SER A 172 13.53 -0.37 -0.58
CA SER A 172 12.75 0.87 -0.42
C SER A 172 11.23 0.63 -0.54
N VAL A 173 10.80 -0.27 -1.43
CA VAL A 173 9.39 -0.68 -1.58
C VAL A 173 8.88 -1.41 -0.33
N LEU A 174 9.71 -2.23 0.31
CA LEU A 174 9.37 -2.89 1.57
C LEU A 174 9.22 -1.88 2.71
N LEU A 175 10.13 -0.90 2.81
CA LEU A 175 10.03 0.20 3.79
C LEU A 175 8.76 1.05 3.58
N ALA A 176 8.42 1.38 2.33
CA ALA A 176 7.15 2.05 2.02
C ALA A 176 5.94 1.21 2.45
N SER A 177 6.00 -0.11 2.26
CA SER A 177 4.92 -1.03 2.66
C SER A 177 4.74 -1.10 4.17
N GLU A 178 5.84 -1.07 4.93
CA GLU A 178 5.82 -1.02 6.39
C GLU A 178 5.22 0.31 6.88
N LYS A 179 5.69 1.44 6.35
CA LYS A 179 5.15 2.77 6.66
C LYS A 179 3.65 2.84 6.38
N LEU A 180 3.21 2.33 5.23
CA LEU A 180 1.80 2.25 4.87
C LEU A 180 0.97 1.39 5.84
N GLY A 181 1.56 0.31 6.40
CA GLY A 181 0.97 -0.48 7.47
C GLY A 181 0.81 0.31 8.77
N ASN A 182 1.84 1.08 9.15
CA ASN A 182 1.79 1.95 10.33
C ASN A 182 0.70 3.03 10.20
N LEU A 183 0.53 3.63 9.01
CA LEU A 183 -0.55 4.58 8.77
C LEU A 183 -1.94 3.97 8.91
N TYR A 184 -2.13 2.72 8.48
CA TYR A 184 -3.40 2.01 8.68
C TYR A 184 -3.72 1.77 10.15
N ASN A 185 -2.70 1.36 10.92
CA ASN A 185 -2.84 1.17 12.36
C ASN A 185 -3.18 2.49 13.05
N PHE A 186 -2.51 3.58 12.68
CA PHE A 186 -2.80 4.92 13.20
C PHE A 186 -4.22 5.39 12.85
N TYR A 187 -4.63 5.25 11.58
CA TYR A 187 -5.98 5.57 11.13
C TYR A 187 -7.05 4.79 11.91
N THR A 188 -6.86 3.48 12.09
CA THR A 188 -7.79 2.63 12.82
C THR A 188 -7.85 3.00 14.30
N SER A 189 -6.70 3.29 14.92
CA SER A 189 -6.62 3.77 16.31
C SER A 189 -7.40 5.08 16.50
N ARG A 190 -7.22 6.05 15.59
CA ARG A 190 -8.00 7.30 15.58
C ARG A 190 -9.50 7.07 15.41
N ASN A 191 -9.89 6.14 14.52
CA ASN A 191 -11.30 5.82 14.33
C ASN A 191 -11.91 5.16 15.57
N ASN A 192 -11.16 4.27 16.23
CA ASN A 192 -11.57 3.66 17.49
C ASN A 192 -11.67 4.68 18.62
N GLU A 193 -10.77 5.67 18.69
CA GLU A 193 -10.86 6.78 19.64
C GLU A 193 -12.16 7.58 19.44
N ARG A 194 -12.52 7.88 18.17
CA ARG A 194 -13.79 8.55 17.84
C ARG A 194 -14.99 7.70 18.23
N MET A 195 -14.97 6.40 17.90
CA MET A 195 -16.02 5.46 18.27
C MET A 195 -16.20 5.39 19.79
N ASN A 196 -15.10 5.27 20.54
CA ASN A 196 -15.12 5.25 22.01
C ASN A 196 -15.71 6.54 22.58
N LYS A 197 -15.38 7.70 22.02
CA LYS A 197 -16.00 8.99 22.40
C LYS A 197 -17.51 8.98 22.14
N THR A 198 -17.97 8.48 20.99
CA THR A 198 -19.39 8.39 20.66
C THR A 198 -20.14 7.44 21.60
N ILE A 199 -19.60 6.24 21.85
CA ILE A 199 -20.18 5.26 22.78
C ILE A 199 -20.26 5.84 24.20
N TYR A 200 -19.20 6.53 24.62
CA TYR A 200 -19.17 7.20 25.92
C TYR A 200 -20.28 8.26 26.03
N LEU A 201 -20.47 9.10 25.02
CA LEU A 201 -21.55 10.09 25.00
C LEU A 201 -22.94 9.45 25.08
N LEU A 202 -23.19 8.38 24.32
CA LEU A 202 -24.43 7.62 24.40
C LEU A 202 -24.64 7.03 25.80
N THR A 203 -23.58 6.50 26.41
CA THR A 203 -23.62 5.92 27.77
C THR A 203 -23.97 6.98 28.82
N ILE A 204 -23.41 8.19 28.71
CA ILE A 204 -23.78 9.32 29.59
C ILE A 204 -25.27 9.61 29.46
N PHE A 205 -25.78 9.75 28.23
CA PHE A 205 -27.20 10.02 28.02
C PHE A 205 -28.07 8.91 28.61
N SER A 206 -27.76 7.64 28.34
CA SER A 206 -28.48 6.51 28.93
C SER A 206 -28.43 6.49 30.46
N GLY A 207 -27.26 6.75 31.04
CA GLY A 207 -27.08 6.80 32.50
C GLY A 207 -27.95 7.86 33.17
N ILE A 208 -28.19 9.00 32.51
CA ILE A 208 -29.09 10.06 33.00
C ILE A 208 -30.56 9.71 32.74
N PHE A 209 -30.91 9.33 31.51
CA PHE A 209 -32.32 9.19 31.11
C PHE A 209 -32.97 7.91 31.62
N LEU A 210 -32.27 6.78 31.71
CA LEU A 210 -32.84 5.50 32.15
C LEU A 210 -33.47 5.57 33.57
N PRO A 211 -32.78 6.09 34.60
CA PRO A 211 -33.37 6.24 35.93
C PRO A 211 -34.45 7.33 35.99
N LEU A 212 -34.29 8.44 35.26
CA LEU A 212 -35.33 9.47 35.18
C LEU A 212 -36.62 8.90 34.55
N ASN A 213 -36.49 8.14 33.45
CA ASN A 213 -37.61 7.48 32.79
C ASN A 213 -38.26 6.42 33.68
N LEU A 214 -37.49 5.71 34.52
CA LEU A 214 -38.05 4.77 35.49
C LEU A 214 -38.95 5.48 36.51
N ILE A 215 -38.50 6.62 37.05
CA ILE A 215 -39.28 7.40 38.01
C ILE A 215 -40.54 7.96 37.35
N VAL A 216 -40.41 8.60 36.18
CA VAL A 216 -41.57 9.12 35.43
C VAL A 216 -42.54 8.00 35.08
N GLY A 217 -42.02 6.84 34.64
CA GLY A 217 -42.82 5.66 34.34
C GLY A 217 -43.57 5.14 35.55
N TYR A 218 -42.91 5.01 36.71
CA TYR A 218 -43.52 4.56 37.97
C TYR A 218 -44.66 5.46 38.43
N PHE A 219 -44.44 6.78 38.42
CA PHE A 219 -45.47 7.76 38.79
C PHE A 219 -46.54 7.97 37.70
N GLY A 220 -46.29 7.53 36.46
CA GLY A 220 -47.25 7.52 35.36
C GLY A 220 -48.17 6.28 35.36
N MET A 221 -47.98 5.33 36.28
CA MET A 221 -48.83 4.15 36.40
C MET A 221 -50.19 4.52 37.01
N ASN A 222 -51.29 4.02 36.43
CA ASN A 222 -52.66 4.19 36.97
C ASN A 222 -52.93 3.25 38.16
N THR A 223 -52.05 3.25 39.17
CA THR A 223 -52.16 2.41 40.36
C THR A 223 -52.52 3.25 41.59
N LEU A 224 -53.44 2.75 42.42
CA LEU A 224 -53.83 3.39 43.68
C LEU A 224 -52.72 3.26 44.73
N GLY A 225 -52.56 4.27 45.60
CA GLY A 225 -51.59 4.24 46.71
C GLY A 225 -50.17 4.60 46.31
N LEU A 226 -49.98 5.44 45.29
CA LEU A 226 -48.66 5.94 44.93
C LEU A 226 -48.04 6.74 46.10
N PRO A 227 -46.71 6.68 46.28
CA PRO A 227 -46.02 7.57 47.20
C PRO A 227 -46.35 9.03 46.87
N PHE A 228 -46.49 9.90 47.88
CA PHE A 228 -46.82 11.33 47.72
C PHE A 228 -48.24 11.65 47.19
N ASP A 229 -49.12 10.66 47.03
CA ASP A 229 -50.53 10.90 46.70
C ASP A 229 -51.24 11.70 47.82
N GLY A 230 -52.04 12.70 47.44
CA GLY A 230 -52.74 13.61 48.38
C GLY A 230 -51.88 14.65 49.11
N ILE A 231 -50.55 14.71 48.87
CA ILE A 231 -49.67 15.73 49.48
C ILE A 231 -49.68 17.03 48.64
N PRO A 232 -49.91 18.22 49.24
CA PRO A 232 -49.75 19.49 48.53
C PRO A 232 -48.35 19.63 47.94
N ASN A 233 -48.24 20.07 46.69
CA ASN A 233 -46.97 20.22 45.97
C ASN A 233 -46.19 18.92 45.69
N ALA A 234 -46.83 17.74 45.72
CA ALA A 234 -46.19 16.46 45.39
C ALA A 234 -45.42 16.47 44.06
N SER A 235 -45.97 17.13 43.02
CA SER A 235 -45.29 17.28 41.72
C SER A 235 -43.96 18.05 41.83
N MET A 236 -43.89 19.07 42.66
CA MET A 236 -42.64 19.82 42.92
C MET A 236 -41.64 18.96 43.69
N ILE A 237 -42.08 18.14 44.65
CA ILE A 237 -41.21 17.22 45.39
C ILE A 237 -40.58 16.19 44.45
N VAL A 238 -41.39 15.52 43.62
CA VAL A 238 -40.89 14.53 42.65
C VAL A 238 -39.94 15.18 41.64
N THR A 239 -40.27 16.37 41.15
CA THR A 239 -39.40 17.13 40.23
C THR A 239 -38.06 17.49 40.89
N SER A 240 -38.06 17.84 42.18
CA SER A 240 -36.86 18.15 42.95
C SER A 240 -35.96 16.92 43.13
N ILE A 241 -36.55 15.75 43.42
CA ILE A 241 -35.83 14.48 43.52
C ILE A 241 -35.18 14.11 42.18
N LEU A 242 -35.93 14.22 41.07
CA LEU A 242 -35.40 14.01 39.72
C LEU A 242 -34.22 14.94 39.41
N GLY A 243 -34.34 16.23 39.77
CA GLY A 243 -33.26 17.21 39.60
C GLY A 243 -31.99 16.85 40.37
N VAL A 244 -32.12 16.44 41.65
CA VAL A 244 -30.98 16.01 42.48
C VAL A 244 -30.34 14.74 41.91
N CYS A 245 -31.13 13.75 41.49
CA CYS A 245 -30.60 12.54 40.85
C CYS A 245 -29.84 12.85 39.56
N ALA A 246 -30.39 13.72 38.71
CA ALA A 246 -29.73 14.14 37.47
C ALA A 246 -28.39 14.86 37.74
N ILE A 247 -28.36 15.77 38.71
CA ILE A 247 -27.14 16.48 39.11
C ILE A 247 -26.12 15.50 39.71
N GLY A 248 -26.55 14.56 40.55
CA GLY A 248 -25.69 13.54 41.14
C GLY A 248 -25.02 12.66 40.08
N MET A 249 -25.78 12.21 39.08
CA MET A 249 -25.23 11.45 37.95
C MET A 249 -24.27 12.29 37.11
N ALA A 250 -24.65 13.51 36.74
CA ALA A 250 -23.77 14.41 35.99
C ALA A 250 -22.46 14.70 36.76
N GLY A 251 -22.55 14.89 38.07
CA GLY A 251 -21.40 15.06 38.96
C GLY A 251 -20.49 13.83 39.02
N SER A 252 -21.07 12.63 39.12
CA SER A 252 -20.30 11.38 39.13
C SER A 252 -19.53 11.18 37.81
N ILE A 253 -20.19 11.44 36.67
CA ILE A 253 -19.61 11.35 35.32
C ILE A 253 -18.46 12.36 35.17
N TRP A 254 -18.65 13.60 35.62
CA TRP A 254 -17.61 14.63 35.60
C TRP A 254 -16.41 14.25 36.46
N TYR A 255 -16.65 13.68 37.64
CA TYR A 255 -15.60 13.22 38.55
C TYR A 255 -14.74 12.10 37.93
N TYR A 256 -15.38 11.09 37.33
CA TYR A 256 -14.66 9.99 36.68
C TYR A 256 -13.88 10.46 35.45
N ARG A 257 -14.40 11.43 34.71
CA ARG A 257 -13.68 12.06 33.57
C ARG A 257 -12.40 12.78 34.00
N LYS A 258 -12.30 13.31 35.22
CA LYS A 258 -11.11 14.05 35.66
C LYS A 258 -9.96 13.13 36.12
N ARG A 259 -10.24 11.83 36.31
CA ARG A 259 -9.27 10.83 36.80
C ARG A 259 -8.75 9.88 35.73
N GLY A 260 -9.39 9.80 34.57
CA GLY A 260 -8.92 9.06 33.39
C GLY A 260 -8.47 10.02 32.29
#